data_AF-A0AAV0GBY6-F1
#
_entry.id   AF-A0AAV0GBY6-F1
#
_cell.length_a   1.000
_cell.length_b   1.000
_cell.length_c   1.000
_cell.angle_alpha   90.00
_cell.angle_beta   90.00
_cell.angle_gamma   90.00
#
_symmetry.space_group_name_H-M   'P 1'
#
loop_
_entity.id
_entity.type
_entity.pdbx_description
1 polymer ?
#
loop_
_entity_poly.entity_id
_entity_poly.type
_entity_poly.pdbx_seq_one_letter_code
_entity_poly.pdbx_strand_id
1 'polypeptide(L)'
;MSAYNQYGMAPFNGKSDFSIWKQKIKCILIQQKCFKAVGETYLISDTEEKRAEMNENACSVIYLNLSDSVIRKVGILESAKILWNKLNELYTETSLPNRIFLL
;
A
#
# COMPACT_ATOMS: atom_id res chain seq x y z
N MET A 1 11.95 -7.95 -18.65
CA MET A 1 12.50 -6.88 -17.80
C MET A 1 11.51 -6.62 -16.69
N SER A 2 11.83 -6.98 -15.45
CA SER A 2 10.96 -6.67 -14.30
C SER A 2 11.20 -5.21 -13.92
N ALA A 3 10.20 -4.35 -14.09
CA ALA A 3 10.31 -2.93 -13.79
C ALA A 3 10.40 -2.75 -12.26
N TYR A 4 11.57 -2.38 -11.77
CA TYR A 4 11.77 -2.01 -10.37
C TYR A 4 11.31 -0.56 -10.16
N ASN A 5 10.71 -0.28 -9.02
CA ASN A 5 10.39 1.10 -8.64
C ASN A 5 11.64 1.88 -8.19
N GLN A 6 11.47 3.17 -7.88
CA GLN A 6 12.54 4.09 -7.47
C GLN A 6 13.45 3.58 -6.32
N TYR A 7 12.99 2.61 -5.53
CA TYR A 7 13.74 1.99 -4.43
C TYR A 7 14.32 0.61 -4.76
N GLY A 8 14.39 0.23 -6.04
CA GLY A 8 14.87 -1.09 -6.48
C GLY A 8 13.95 -2.23 -6.04
N MET A 9 12.71 -1.94 -5.64
CA MET A 9 11.76 -2.94 -5.20
C MET A 9 10.90 -3.42 -6.37
N ALA A 10 10.63 -4.72 -6.40
CA ALA A 10 9.69 -5.30 -7.36
C ALA A 10 8.24 -4.92 -6.95
N PRO A 11 7.36 -4.59 -7.90
CA PRO A 11 5.95 -4.35 -7.62
C PRO A 11 5.29 -5.56 -6.94
N PHE A 12 4.39 -5.30 -6.00
CA PHE A 12 3.63 -6.36 -5.35
C PHE A 12 2.69 -7.01 -6.35
N ASN A 13 2.86 -8.32 -6.52
CA ASN A 13 2.15 -9.12 -7.51
C ASN A 13 1.00 -9.95 -6.92
N GLY A 14 0.74 -9.82 -5.62
CA GLY A 14 -0.26 -10.60 -4.90
C GLY A 14 0.17 -12.03 -4.53
N LYS A 15 1.40 -12.43 -4.87
CA LYS A 15 1.99 -13.74 -4.51
C LYS A 15 3.21 -13.60 -3.59
N SER A 16 3.91 -12.47 -3.66
CA SER A 16 5.02 -12.16 -2.75
C SER A 16 4.53 -11.94 -1.33
N ASP A 17 5.46 -11.96 -0.37
CA ASP A 17 5.14 -11.70 1.04
C ASP A 17 4.57 -10.30 1.22
N PHE A 18 3.26 -10.24 1.48
CA PHE A 18 2.53 -9.00 1.66
C PHE A 18 2.99 -8.24 2.90
N SER A 19 3.36 -8.94 3.98
CA SER A 19 3.83 -8.31 5.23
C SER A 19 5.15 -7.57 5.02
N ILE A 20 6.09 -8.18 4.30
CA ILE A 20 7.36 -7.52 3.94
C ILE A 20 7.12 -6.33 3.02
N TRP A 21 6.31 -6.50 1.97
CA TRP A 21 5.99 -5.38 1.07
C TRP A 21 5.31 -4.22 1.82
N LYS A 22 4.32 -4.53 2.66
CA LYS A 22 3.60 -3.56 3.49
C LYS A 22 4.54 -2.78 4.40
N GLN A 23 5.51 -3.44 5.05
CA GLN A 23 6.52 -2.77 5.86
C GLN A 23 7.40 -1.83 5.02
N LYS A 24 7.84 -2.26 3.84
CA LYS A 24 8.65 -1.40 2.93
C LYS A 24 7.88 -0.16 2.46
N ILE A 25 6.62 -0.33 2.06
CA ILE A 25 5.77 0.82 1.68
C ILE A 25 5.56 1.76 2.85
N LYS A 26 5.34 1.22 4.06
CA LYS A 26 5.26 2.04 5.27
C LYS A 26 6.52 2.90 5.46
N CYS A 27 7.72 2.34 5.26
CA CYS A 27 8.96 3.13 5.32
C CYS A 27 9.01 4.25 4.28
N ILE A 28 8.59 3.98 3.04
CA ILE A 28 8.56 4.97 1.96
C ILE A 28 7.57 6.10 2.28
N LEU A 29 6.36 5.76 2.74
CA LEU A 29 5.35 6.74 3.13
C LEU A 29 5.79 7.62 4.32
N ILE A 30 6.55 7.05 5.26
CA ILE A 30 7.15 7.81 6.37
C ILE A 30 8.23 8.76 5.85
N GLN A 31 9.10 8.29 4.95
CA GLN A 31 10.14 9.10 4.33
C GLN A 31 9.56 10.29 3.55
N GLN A 32 8.44 10.07 2.85
CA GLN A 32 7.72 11.11 2.10
C GLN A 32 6.74 11.92 2.97
N LYS A 33 6.71 11.67 4.29
CA LYS A 33 5.85 12.37 5.27
C LYS A 33 4.34 12.27 4.97
N CYS A 34 3.92 11.28 4.19
CA CYS A 34 2.53 11.05 3.79
C CYS A 34 1.87 9.85 4.50
N PHE A 35 2.58 9.15 5.38
CA PHE A 35 2.02 8.02 6.15
C PHE A 35 0.75 8.38 6.96
N LYS A 36 0.62 9.65 7.38
CA LYS A 36 -0.58 10.15 8.07
C LYS A 36 -1.87 9.95 7.27
N ALA A 37 -1.79 9.97 5.94
CA ALA A 37 -2.96 9.77 5.08
C ALA A 37 -3.51 8.34 5.12
N VAL A 38 -2.68 7.38 5.50
CA VAL A 38 -3.07 5.98 5.62
C VAL A 38 -3.50 5.63 7.04
N GLY A 39 -2.90 6.27 8.04
CA GLY A 39 -3.18 6.06 9.48
C GLY A 39 -4.23 7.00 10.09
N GLU A 40 -4.75 7.95 9.32
CA GLU A 40 -5.78 8.93 9.74
C GLU A 40 -5.39 9.80 10.95
N THR A 41 -4.08 9.92 11.23
CA THR A 41 -3.56 10.72 12.34
C THR A 41 -3.23 12.15 11.88
N TYR A 42 -4.22 12.80 11.27
CA TYR A 42 -4.08 14.21 10.92
C TYR A 42 -4.10 15.06 12.19
N LEU A 43 -3.24 16.08 12.25
CA LEU A 43 -3.30 17.06 13.33
C LEU A 43 -4.43 18.04 13.03
N ILE A 44 -5.09 18.58 14.06
CA ILE A 44 -6.12 19.64 13.92
C ILE A 44 -5.57 20.85 13.16
N SER A 45 -4.25 21.08 13.25
CA SER A 45 -3.54 22.15 12.55
C SER A 45 -3.22 21.89 11.07
N ASP A 46 -3.40 20.67 10.57
CA ASP A 46 -3.17 20.38 9.15
C ASP A 46 -4.34 20.97 8.33
N THR A 47 -4.04 21.71 7.25
CA THR A 47 -5.07 22.26 6.36
C THR A 47 -5.67 21.18 5.46
N GLU A 48 -6.86 21.42 4.91
CA GLU A 48 -7.51 20.49 3.98
C GLU A 48 -6.64 20.24 2.74
N GLU A 49 -6.00 21.29 2.17
CA GLU A 49 -5.10 21.10 1.02
C GLU A 49 -3.92 20.18 1.36
N LYS A 50 -3.33 20.35 2.54
CA LYS A 50 -2.20 19.52 2.98
C LYS A 50 -2.63 18.07 3.23
N ARG A 51 -3.85 17.84 3.71
CA ARG A 51 -4.42 16.50 3.84
C ARG A 51 -4.62 15.83 2.47
N ALA A 52 -5.16 16.58 1.51
CA ALA A 52 -5.36 16.12 0.14
C ALA A 52 -4.03 15.77 -0.54
N GLU A 53 -3.02 16.65 -0.44
CA GLU A 53 -1.68 16.42 -0.99
C GLU A 53 -1.04 15.15 -0.39
N MET A 54 -1.12 14.98 0.93
CA MET A 54 -0.63 13.75 1.58
C MET A 54 -1.36 12.50 1.10
N ASN A 55 -2.67 12.60 0.86
CA ASN A 55 -3.47 11.50 0.36
C ASN A 55 -3.10 11.13 -1.09
N GLU A 56 -2.98 12.11 -1.98
CA GLU A 56 -2.57 11.90 -3.37
C GLU A 56 -1.16 11.30 -3.46
N ASN A 57 -0.22 11.81 -2.66
CA ASN A 57 1.14 11.28 -2.59
C ASN A 57 1.15 9.83 -2.08
N ALA A 58 0.38 9.52 -1.03
CA ALA A 58 0.28 8.16 -0.50
C ALA A 58 -0.36 7.19 -1.51
N CYS A 59 -1.44 7.58 -2.17
CA CYS A 59 -2.06 6.82 -3.25
C CYS A 59 -1.04 6.52 -4.37
N SER A 60 -0.34 7.55 -4.83
CA SER A 60 0.64 7.45 -5.91
C SER A 60 1.76 6.46 -5.55
N VAL A 61 2.33 6.57 -4.35
CA VAL A 61 3.34 5.62 -3.86
C VAL A 61 2.79 4.20 -3.86
N ILE A 62 1.60 3.97 -3.33
CA ILE A 62 1.03 2.63 -3.26
C ILE A 62 0.85 2.07 -4.68
N TYR A 63 0.19 2.80 -5.58
CA TYR A 63 -0.05 2.34 -6.96
C TYR A 63 1.22 2.04 -7.75
N LEU A 64 2.23 2.91 -7.66
CA LEU A 64 3.52 2.69 -8.33
C LEU A 64 4.27 1.45 -7.83
N ASN A 65 3.87 0.92 -6.68
CA ASN A 65 4.46 -0.26 -6.07
C ASN A 65 3.57 -1.51 -6.19
N LEU A 66 2.46 -1.44 -6.92
CA LEU A 66 1.59 -2.58 -7.25
C LEU A 66 1.81 -3.02 -8.70
N SER A 67 1.61 -4.30 -8.98
CA SER A 67 1.52 -4.78 -10.37
C SER A 67 0.12 -4.54 -10.95
N ASP A 68 0.01 -4.45 -12.27
CA ASP A 68 -1.25 -4.28 -12.99
C ASP A 68 -2.34 -5.28 -12.57
N SER A 69 -1.95 -6.53 -12.30
CA SER A 69 -2.86 -7.58 -11.82
C SER A 69 -3.48 -7.27 -10.46
N VAL A 70 -2.70 -6.68 -9.54
CA VAL A 70 -3.20 -6.25 -8.23
C VAL A 70 -4.03 -4.98 -8.37
N ILE A 71 -3.59 -4.03 -9.20
CA ILE A 71 -4.34 -2.80 -9.50
C ILE A 71 -5.74 -3.14 -10.03
N ARG A 72 -5.87 -4.11 -10.95
CA ARG A 72 -7.17 -4.57 -11.46
C ARG A 72 -8.08 -5.17 -10.39
N LYS A 73 -7.52 -5.83 -9.36
CA LYS A 73 -8.31 -6.41 -8.26
C LYS A 73 -8.77 -5.36 -7.26
N VAL A 74 -7.89 -4.43 -6.93
CA VAL A 74 -8.14 -3.40 -5.93
C VAL A 74 -9.00 -2.26 -6.50
N GLY A 75 -8.85 -1.97 -7.79
CA GLY A 75 -9.49 -0.84 -8.46
C GLY A 75 -8.73 0.47 -8.25
N ILE A 76 -9.18 1.52 -8.93
CA ILE A 76 -8.70 2.89 -8.73
C ILE A 76 -9.53 3.51 -7.60
N LEU A 77 -8.86 3.92 -6.53
CA LEU A 77 -9.44 4.47 -5.31
C LEU A 77 -8.78 5.82 -5.03
N GLU A 78 -9.58 6.82 -4.69
CA GLU A 78 -9.11 8.18 -4.45
C GLU A 78 -8.54 8.36 -3.03
N SER A 79 -8.89 7.49 -2.09
CA SER A 79 -8.42 7.56 -0.71
C SER A 79 -7.34 6.53 -0.41
N ALA A 80 -6.19 6.99 0.06
CA ALA A 80 -5.04 6.16 0.43
C ALA A 80 -5.39 5.21 1.59
N LYS A 81 -6.25 5.64 2.52
CA LYS A 81 -6.76 4.81 3.61
C LYS A 81 -7.62 3.65 3.09
N ILE A 82 -8.58 3.95 2.21
CA ILE A 82 -9.46 2.92 1.62
C ILE A 82 -8.60 1.92 0.82
N LEU A 83 -7.66 2.44 0.04
CA LEU A 83 -6.71 1.62 -0.73
C LEU A 83 -5.89 0.69 0.18
N TRP A 84 -5.34 1.22 1.26
CA TRP A 84 -4.54 0.45 2.22
C TRP A 84 -5.36 -0.61 2.95
N ASN A 85 -6.58 -0.28 3.37
CA ASN A 85 -7.46 -1.20 4.05
C ASN A 85 -7.89 -2.34 3.13
N LYS A 86 -8.27 -2.04 1.89
CA LYS A 86 -8.64 -3.04 0.89
C LYS A 86 -7.49 -4.00 0.58
N LEU A 87 -6.26 -3.49 0.48
CA LEU A 87 -5.07 -4.33 0.36
C LEU A 87 -4.88 -5.23 1.59
N ASN A 88 -5.08 -4.70 2.80
CA ASN A 88 -5.01 -5.50 4.00
C ASN A 88 -6.08 -6.61 4.02
N GLU A 89 -7.33 -6.31 3.67
CA GLU A 89 -8.40 -7.31 3.62
C GLU A 89 -8.05 -8.44 2.63
N LEU A 90 -7.64 -8.09 1.41
CA LEU A 90 -7.33 -9.08 0.36
C LEU A 90 -6.12 -9.97 0.69
N TYR A 91 -5.09 -9.41 1.31
CA TYR A 91 -3.78 -10.06 1.42
C TYR A 91 -3.34 -10.38 2.85
N THR A 92 -4.09 -9.97 3.88
CA THR A 92 -3.85 -10.38 5.28
C THR A 92 -4.61 -11.68 5.59
N GLU A 93 -5.87 -11.82 5.17
CA GLU A 93 -6.65 -13.06 5.40
C GLU A 93 -6.11 -14.27 4.63
N THR A 94 -5.60 -14.05 3.41
CA THR A 94 -4.99 -15.11 2.59
C THR A 94 -3.61 -15.57 3.10
N SER A 95 -3.07 -14.92 4.15
CA SER A 95 -1.80 -15.32 4.78
C SER A 95 -1.97 -16.28 5.96
N LEU A 96 -3.21 -16.55 6.40
CA LEU A 96 -3.55 -17.65 7.31
C LEU A 96 -3.72 -18.94 6.48
N PRO A 97 -3.09 -20.05 6.87
CA PRO A 97 -2.03 -20.60 6.04
C PRO A 97 -2.44 -21.84 5.24
N ASN A 98 -1.94 -21.92 4.02
CA ASN A 98 -1.68 -23.16 3.26
C ASN A 98 -0.60 -24.05 3.95
N ARG A 99 -0.63 -24.16 5.28
CA ARG A 99 0.23 -25.02 6.12
C ARG A 99 -0.56 -26.15 6.81
N ILE A 100 -1.78 -26.43 6.36
CA ILE A 100 -2.56 -27.60 6.78
C ILE A 100 -3.11 -28.15 5.45
N PHE A 101 -2.50 -29.13 4.78
CA PHE A 101 -2.44 -30.53 5.17
C PHE A 101 -1.30 -31.22 4.38
N LEU A 102 -0.24 -31.64 5.07
CA LEU A 102 0.60 -32.77 4.67
C LEU A 102 0.59 -33.74 5.85
N LEU A 103 -0.53 -34.45 6.02
CA LEU A 103 -0.64 -35.72 6.74
C LEU A 103 -1.68 -36.58 6.04
#